data_AF-A0ABD7LIL8-F1
#
_entry.id   AF-A0ABD7LIL8-F1
#
_cell.length_a   1.000
_cell.length_b   1.000
_cell.length_c   1.000
_cell.angle_alpha   90.00
_cell.angle_beta   90.00
_cell.angle_gamma   90.00
#
_symmetry.space_group_name_H-M   'P 1'
#
loop_
_entity.id
_entity.type
_entity.pdbx_description
1 polymer ?
#
loop_
_entity_poly.entity_id
_entity_poly.type
_entity_poly.pdbx_seq_one_letter_code
_entity_poly.pdbx_strand_id
1 'polypeptide(L)' 'MKIQSLVAAVLLGGMLASPAFAANSQQDKMKACNTQAADKKGDDRKAFMKSCLSSQPAA' A
#
# COMPACT_ATOMS: atom_id res chain seq x y z
N MET A 1 -23.73 6.49 -30.41
CA MET A 1 -24.13 5.10 -30.73
C MET A 1 -23.25 4.20 -29.85
N LYS A 2 -23.67 3.87 -28.62
CA LYS A 2 -24.42 2.66 -28.21
C LYS A 2 -23.61 1.36 -28.44
N ILE A 3 -23.42 0.59 -27.36
CA ILE A 3 -23.16 -0.88 -27.25
C ILE A 3 -21.80 -1.48 -27.67
N GLN A 4 -20.74 -1.22 -26.89
CA GLN A 4 -19.59 -2.14 -26.72
C GLN A 4 -19.60 -2.86 -25.37
N SER A 5 -20.80 -3.14 -24.84
CA SER A 5 -20.97 -4.22 -23.86
C SER A 5 -20.26 -5.47 -24.37
N LEU A 6 -19.39 -6.07 -23.56
CA LEU A 6 -19.36 -7.50 -23.25
C LEU A 6 -18.27 -7.75 -22.20
N VAL A 7 -18.69 -7.61 -20.94
CA VAL A 7 -18.06 -8.25 -19.80
C VAL A 7 -18.42 -9.74 -19.89
N ALA A 8 -17.42 -10.62 -20.07
CA ALA A 8 -17.55 -12.02 -19.75
C ALA A 8 -16.16 -12.67 -19.57
N ALA A 9 -16.04 -13.41 -18.47
CA ALA A 9 -14.98 -14.37 -18.17
C ALA A 9 -13.60 -13.80 -17.81
N VAL A 10 -13.38 -13.54 -16.51
CA VAL A 10 -12.58 -14.43 -15.64
C VAL A 10 -13.02 -14.18 -14.19
N LEU A 11 -13.99 -14.96 -13.72
CA LEU A 11 -14.14 -15.29 -12.30
C LEU A 11 -13.97 -16.80 -12.21
N LEU A 12 -12.82 -17.27 -11.73
CA LEU A 12 -12.69 -18.49 -10.93
C LEU A 12 -11.25 -18.61 -10.40
N GLY A 13 -11.13 -18.65 -9.08
CA GLY A 13 -9.87 -18.74 -8.35
C GLY A 13 -9.91 -17.80 -7.14
N GLY A 14 -10.84 -18.02 -6.21
CA GLY A 14 -10.47 -18.64 -4.94
C GLY A 14 -9.91 -17.57 -4.00
N MET A 15 -10.77 -16.87 -3.26
CA MET A 15 -11.08 -17.22 -1.88
C MET A 15 -9.79 -17.37 -1.05
N LEU A 16 -9.56 -16.42 -0.15
CA LEU A 16 -9.29 -16.60 1.28
C LEU A 16 -8.47 -15.41 1.82
N ALA A 17 -8.98 -14.84 2.91
CA ALA A 17 -8.34 -13.88 3.83
C ALA A 17 -8.24 -12.41 3.38
N SER A 18 -9.30 -11.66 3.66
CA SER A 18 -9.15 -10.32 4.21
C SER A 18 -8.38 -10.39 5.54
N PRO A 19 -7.41 -9.49 5.76
CA PRO A 19 -7.33 -8.80 7.03
C PRO A 19 -7.43 -7.30 6.76
N ALA A 20 -8.65 -6.80 6.53
CA ALA A 20 -8.92 -5.37 6.34
C ALA A 20 -8.69 -4.53 7.62
N PHE A 21 -8.20 -5.12 8.71
CA PHE A 21 -7.98 -4.46 10.00
C PHE A 21 -6.50 -4.20 10.33
N ALA A 22 -5.54 -4.78 9.60
CA ALA A 22 -4.11 -4.45 9.71
C ALA A 22 -3.64 -3.49 8.59
N ALA A 23 -4.48 -3.28 7.57
CA ALA A 23 -4.14 -2.46 6.41
C ALA A 23 -4.07 -0.96 6.72
N ASN A 24 -4.70 -0.47 7.79
CA ASN A 24 -4.73 0.97 8.08
C ASN A 24 -3.43 1.47 8.76
N SER A 25 -2.94 0.76 9.79
CA SER A 25 -1.80 1.25 10.58
C SER A 25 -0.50 1.38 9.77
N GLN A 26 -0.23 0.43 8.86
CA GLN A 26 0.90 0.51 7.95
C GLN A 26 0.73 1.59 6.87
N GLN A 27 -0.49 1.81 6.38
CA GLN A 27 -0.79 2.86 5.40
C GLN A 27 -0.68 4.25 6.04
N ASP A 28 -1.18 4.44 7.24
CA ASP A 28 -1.07 5.69 8.01
C ASP A 28 0.39 6.00 8.35
N LYS A 29 1.16 4.99 8.79
CA LYS A 29 2.61 5.12 9.01
C LYS A 29 3.34 5.49 7.73
N MET A 30 3.01 4.87 6.60
CA MET A 30 3.61 5.21 5.30
C MET A 30 3.29 6.65 4.88
N LYS A 31 2.06 7.12 5.09
CA LYS A 31 1.68 8.51 4.80
C LYS A 31 2.48 9.49 5.67
N ALA A 32 2.56 9.24 6.98
CA ALA A 32 3.34 10.06 7.89
C ALA A 32 4.83 10.10 7.52
N CYS A 33 5.43 8.94 7.18
CA CYS A 33 6.81 8.86 6.71
C CYS A 33 7.02 9.66 5.42
N ASN A 34 6.09 9.61 4.47
CA ASN A 34 6.22 10.39 3.23
C ASN A 34 6.12 11.90 3.49
N THR A 35 5.23 12.34 4.36
CA THR A 35 5.13 13.76 4.76
C THR A 35 6.42 14.24 5.40
N GLN A 36 7.02 13.47 6.31
CA GLN A 36 8.28 13.83 6.97
C GLN A 36 9.52 13.70 6.06
N ALA A 37 9.36 13.04 4.92
CA ALA A 37 10.40 12.91 3.90
C ALA A 37 10.29 13.98 2.79
N ALA A 38 9.32 14.90 2.84
CA ALA A 38 9.06 15.87 1.78
C ALA A 38 10.29 16.71 1.41
N ASP A 39 11.09 17.10 2.40
CA ASP A 39 12.31 17.90 2.21
C ASP A 39 13.58 17.06 1.96
N LYS A 40 13.46 15.72 1.96
CA LYS A 40 14.58 14.80 1.78
C LYS A 40 14.62 14.30 0.33
N LYS A 41 15.82 14.17 -0.24
CA LYS A 41 16.04 13.72 -1.62
C LYS A 41 17.13 12.66 -1.69
N GLY A 42 17.17 11.91 -2.79
CA GLY A 42 18.21 10.92 -3.03
C GLY A 42 18.33 9.87 -1.92
N ASP A 43 19.57 9.60 -1.52
CA ASP A 43 19.87 8.58 -0.51
C ASP A 43 19.35 8.94 0.88
N ASP A 44 19.28 10.23 1.22
CA ASP A 44 18.75 10.69 2.51
C ASP A 44 17.27 10.34 2.67
N ARG A 45 16.49 10.46 1.59
CA ARG A 45 15.08 10.03 1.60
C ARG A 45 14.97 8.51 1.78
N LYS A 46 15.81 7.74 1.08
CA LYS A 46 15.78 6.27 1.18
C LYS A 46 16.17 5.80 2.59
N ALA A 47 17.23 6.35 3.16
CA ALA A 47 17.69 6.02 4.50
C ALA A 47 16.63 6.39 5.55
N PHE A 48 16.07 7.60 5.46
CA PHE A 48 14.98 8.03 6.31
C PHE A 48 13.76 7.13 6.19
N MET A 49 13.34 6.78 4.97
CA MET A 49 12.15 5.96 4.76
C MET A 49 12.36 4.52 5.25
N LYS A 50 13.56 3.96 5.10
CA LYS A 50 13.94 2.66 5.67
C LYS A 50 13.85 2.66 7.19
N SER A 51 14.34 3.72 7.85
CA SER A 51 14.28 3.87 9.30
C SER A 51 12.85 4.16 9.80
N CYS A 52 12.11 5.01 9.10
CA CYS A 52 10.74 5.35 9.46
C CYS A 52 9.79 4.16 9.33
N LEU A 53 9.99 3.31 8.31
CA LEU A 53 9.19 2.12 8.07
C LEU A 53 9.71 0.87 8.80
N SER A 54 10.88 0.93 9.46
CA SER A 54 11.39 -0.18 10.26
C SER A 54 10.66 -0.26 11.61
N SER A 55 9.45 -0.80 11.58
CA SER A 55 8.91 -1.60 12.68
C SER A 55 7.95 -2.57 12.04
N GLN A 56 8.32 -3.83 12.09
CA GLN A 56 7.52 -4.97 11.65
C GLN A 56 6.18 -4.94 12.39
N PRO A 57 5.03 -5.24 11.76
CA PRO A 57 3.90 -5.69 12.58
C PRO A 57 4.41 -6.93 13.33
N ALA A 58 4.33 -6.91 14.66
CA ALA A 58 4.38 -8.17 15.40
C ALA A 58 3.31 -9.08 14.77
N ALA A 59 3.71 -10.32 14.50
CA ALA A 59 2.93 -11.36 13.84
C ALA A 59 1.48 -11.46 14.36
#